data_AF-A0A1Q3GW39-F1
#
_entry.id   AF-A0A1Q3GW39-F1
#
_cell.length_a   1.000
_cell.length_b   1.000
_cell.length_c   1.000
_cell.angle_alpha   90.00
_cell.angle_beta   90.00
_cell.angle_gamma   90.00
#
_symmetry.space_group_name_H-M   'P 1'
#
loop_
_entity.id
_entity.type
_entity.pdbx_description
1 polymer ?
#
loop_
_entity_poly.entity_id
_entity_poly.type
_entity_poly.pdbx_seq_one_letter_code
_entity_poly.pdbx_strand_id
1 'polypeptide(L)'
;MKKVKFYFKLTSKGSLNNVFFYPEKEDTKIRLKVDSEGKKWESTEFELLVEDPFDYSLTVFGVSGTKWEAELKLVNKEGRHSFIKWEGVTGDTRRNISKRTKPVKNIPKDLTS
;
A
#
# COMPACT_ATOMS: atom_id res chain seq x y z
N MET A 1 2.17 -13.08 16.54
CA MET A 1 2.63 -12.44 15.29
C MET A 1 2.69 -13.50 14.19
N LYS A 2 2.27 -13.17 12.95
CA LYS A 2 2.27 -14.09 11.81
C LYS A 2 3.05 -13.47 10.64
N LYS A 3 3.82 -14.26 9.89
CA LYS A 3 4.45 -13.79 8.64
C LYS A 3 3.46 -13.88 7.49
N VAL A 4 3.24 -12.77 6.81
CA VAL A 4 2.30 -12.69 5.69
C VAL A 4 2.96 -11.99 4.53
N LYS A 5 2.78 -12.53 3.32
CA LYS A 5 3.33 -11.96 2.10
C LYS A 5 2.34 -10.98 1.48
N PHE A 6 2.87 -9.83 1.09
CA PHE A 6 2.13 -8.72 0.52
C PHE A 6 2.71 -8.27 -0.81
N TYR A 7 1.85 -7.63 -1.60
CA TYR A 7 2.20 -6.95 -2.83
C TYR A 7 1.46 -5.62 -2.88
N PHE A 8 2.18 -4.54 -3.12
CA PHE A 8 1.60 -3.20 -3.18
C PHE A 8 1.54 -2.71 -4.63
N LYS A 9 0.39 -2.15 -5.01
CA LYS A 9 0.19 -1.50 -6.31
C LYS A 9 -0.49 -0.15 -6.13
N LEU A 10 -0.02 0.88 -6.83
CA LEU A 10 -0.66 2.19 -6.93
C LEU A 10 -0.71 2.62 -8.39
N THR A 11 -1.80 3.28 -8.76
CA THR A 11 -1.99 3.94 -10.05
C THR A 11 -2.39 5.39 -9.86
N SER A 12 -1.95 6.29 -10.74
CA SER A 12 -2.36 7.68 -10.72
C SER A 12 -2.86 8.17 -12.08
N LYS A 13 -3.73 9.19 -12.01
CA LYS A 13 -4.10 10.02 -13.15
C LYS A 13 -3.46 11.40 -12.94
N GLY A 14 -2.18 11.50 -13.35
CA GLY A 14 -1.29 12.64 -13.11
C GLY A 14 0.07 12.15 -12.60
N SER A 15 1.02 13.07 -12.39
CA SER A 15 2.40 12.73 -12.01
C SER A 15 2.57 12.65 -10.49
N LEU A 16 3.11 11.53 -10.01
CA LEU A 16 3.58 11.39 -8.62
C LEU A 16 5.11 11.40 -8.58
N ASN A 17 5.68 11.97 -7.52
CA ASN A 17 7.13 12.10 -7.36
C ASN A 17 7.72 10.98 -6.49
N ASN A 18 7.03 10.59 -5.41
CA ASN A 18 7.45 9.52 -4.52
C ASN A 18 6.25 8.87 -3.82
N VAL A 19 6.25 7.55 -3.72
CA VAL A 19 5.23 6.78 -3.00
C VAL A 19 5.89 5.87 -1.98
N PHE A 20 5.43 5.96 -0.73
CA PHE A 20 5.97 5.19 0.39
C PHE A 20 4.85 4.53 1.17
N PHE A 21 5.00 3.23 1.40
CA PHE A 21 4.12 2.44 2.24
C PHE A 21 4.79 2.17 3.59
N TYR A 22 4.04 2.39 4.66
CA TYR A 22 4.48 2.20 6.05
C TYR A 22 3.53 1.20 6.74
N PRO A 23 3.96 -0.06 6.92
CA PRO A 23 3.28 -0.98 7.80
C PRO A 23 3.51 -0.58 9.27
N GLU A 24 2.51 -0.66 10.14
CA GLU A 24 2.69 -0.33 11.57
C GLU A 24 3.58 -1.38 12.27
N LYS A 25 4.39 -0.97 13.24
CA LYS A 25 5.31 -1.81 14.05
C LYS A 25 6.57 -2.34 13.39
N GLU A 26 6.80 -2.08 12.10
CA GLU A 26 8.12 -2.30 11.49
C GLU A 26 8.74 -0.96 11.07
N ASP A 27 10.02 -0.74 11.39
CA ASP A 27 10.82 0.41 10.90
C ASP A 27 11.10 0.32 9.37
N THR A 28 10.34 -0.53 8.67
CA THR A 28 10.51 -0.88 7.27
C THR A 28 9.67 0.05 6.40
N LYS A 29 10.35 0.89 5.61
CA LYS A 29 9.73 1.73 4.58
C LYS A 29 9.86 1.06 3.22
N ILE A 30 8.75 0.80 2.56
CA ILE A 30 8.75 0.18 1.23
C ILE A 30 8.61 1.27 0.17
N ARG A 31 9.69 1.51 -0.58
CA ARG A 31 9.67 2.39 -1.76
C ARG A 31 9.15 1.61 -2.96
N LEU A 32 8.09 2.13 -3.57
CA LEU A 32 7.54 1.54 -4.79
C LEU A 32 8.35 1.97 -6.01
N LYS A 33 8.54 1.04 -6.95
CA LYS A 33 9.17 1.31 -8.24
C LYS A 33 8.11 1.86 -9.20
N VAL A 34 8.47 2.94 -9.88
CA VAL A 34 7.62 3.54 -10.91
C VAL A 34 7.83 2.82 -12.25
N ASP A 35 6.78 2.70 -13.03
CA ASP A 35 6.85 2.26 -14.42
C ASP A 35 7.49 3.33 -15.33
N SER A 36 7.82 2.94 -16.57
CA SER A 36 8.43 3.85 -17.55
C SER A 36 7.53 5.04 -17.93
N GLU A 37 6.22 4.91 -17.72
CA GLU A 37 5.24 5.97 -18.01
C GLU A 37 5.01 6.94 -16.85
N GLY A 38 5.50 6.64 -15.65
CA GLY A 38 5.24 7.50 -14.48
C GLY A 38 3.78 7.48 -14.02
N LYS A 39 3.06 6.37 -14.20
CA LYS A 39 1.62 6.23 -13.88
C LYS A 39 1.31 5.06 -12.95
N LYS A 40 2.25 4.14 -12.77
CA LYS A 40 2.08 2.93 -11.96
C LYS A 40 3.25 2.76 -11.01
N TRP A 41 2.96 2.47 -9.75
CA TRP A 41 3.94 2.22 -8.71
C TRP A 41 3.70 0.86 -8.10
N GLU A 42 4.70 -0.01 -8.12
CA GLU A 42 4.57 -1.38 -7.62
C GLU A 42 5.75 -1.74 -6.73
N SER A 43 5.49 -2.57 -5.72
CA SER A 43 6.55 -3.19 -4.94
C SER A 43 6.93 -4.54 -5.53
N THR A 44 8.13 -5.04 -5.23
CA THR A 44 8.33 -6.49 -5.19
C THR A 44 7.46 -7.09 -4.10
N GLU A 45 7.20 -8.40 -4.14
CA GLU A 45 6.55 -9.06 -3.01
C GLU A 45 7.43 -8.94 -1.76
N PHE A 46 6.81 -8.71 -0.60
CA PHE A 46 7.50 -8.54 0.67
C PHE A 46 6.73 -9.24 1.79
N GLU A 47 7.44 -9.64 2.84
CA GLU A 47 6.84 -10.30 4.00
C GLU A 47 6.83 -9.35 5.19
N LEU A 48 5.73 -9.32 5.94
CA LEU A 48 5.61 -8.56 7.18
C LEU A 48 5.19 -9.47 8.32
N LEU A 49 5.69 -9.20 9.52
CA LEU A 49 5.17 -9.76 10.76
C LEU A 49 3.97 -8.94 11.23
N VAL A 50 2.78 -9.53 11.22
CA VAL A 50 1.53 -8.85 11.55
C VAL A 50 0.89 -9.40 12.83
N GLU A 51 0.29 -8.49 13.61
CA GLU A 51 -0.62 -8.78 14.73
C GLU A 51 -2.04 -8.35 14.36
N ASP A 52 -3.05 -9.05 14.85
CA ASP A 52 -4.46 -8.72 14.59
C ASP A 52 -5.01 -7.83 15.73
N PRO A 53 -5.57 -6.63 15.47
CA PRO A 53 -5.63 -5.89 14.19
C PRO A 53 -4.36 -5.05 13.92
N PHE A 54 -4.14 -4.70 12.65
CA PHE A 54 -2.94 -3.98 12.16
C PHE A 54 -3.31 -2.66 11.46
N ASP A 55 -2.61 -1.57 11.76
CA ASP A 55 -2.79 -0.28 11.08
C ASP A 55 -1.86 -0.13 9.87
N TYR A 56 -2.34 0.52 8.82
CA TYR A 56 -1.58 0.71 7.59
C TYR A 56 -1.64 2.16 7.12
N SER A 57 -0.48 2.78 6.97
CA SER A 57 -0.39 4.16 6.51
C SER A 57 0.26 4.25 5.13
N LEU A 58 -0.38 4.99 4.22
CA LEU A 58 0.14 5.27 2.89
C LEU A 58 0.41 6.77 2.74
N THR A 59 1.62 7.10 2.29
CA THR A 59 1.98 8.49 1.97
C THR A 59 2.29 8.62 0.48
N VAL A 60 1.59 9.53 -0.20
CA VAL A 60 1.65 9.70 -1.66
C VAL A 60 2.05 11.12 -2.02
N PHE A 61 3.25 11.36 -2.53
CA PHE A 61 3.68 12.69 -2.95
C PHE A 61 3.51 12.87 -4.46
N GLY A 62 2.87 13.97 -4.88
CA GLY A 62 2.63 14.27 -6.29
C GLY A 62 2.18 15.70 -6.53
N VAL A 63 2.00 16.03 -7.81
CA VAL A 63 1.53 17.34 -8.27
C VAL A 63 0.10 17.56 -7.81
N SER A 64 -0.20 18.72 -7.21
CA SER A 64 -1.55 19.07 -6.74
C SER A 64 -2.63 18.80 -7.80
N GLY A 65 -3.75 18.23 -7.39
CA GLY A 65 -4.85 17.78 -8.25
C GLY A 65 -4.68 16.36 -8.81
N THR A 66 -3.54 15.68 -8.60
CA THR A 66 -3.35 14.30 -9.08
C THR A 66 -4.23 13.33 -8.30
N LYS A 67 -5.13 12.65 -9.01
CA LYS A 67 -5.94 11.54 -8.47
C LYS A 67 -5.13 10.26 -8.45
N TRP A 68 -5.30 9.45 -7.43
CA TRP A 68 -4.60 8.18 -7.30
C TRP A 68 -5.43 7.14 -6.56
N GLU A 69 -5.14 5.88 -6.85
CA GLU A 69 -5.71 4.70 -6.21
C GLU A 69 -4.57 3.73 -5.88
N ALA A 70 -4.61 3.14 -4.69
CA ALA A 70 -3.61 2.19 -4.24
C ALA A 70 -4.27 0.96 -3.62
N GLU A 71 -3.56 -0.15 -3.66
CA GLU A 71 -4.04 -1.44 -3.19
C GLU A 71 -2.89 -2.22 -2.58
N LEU A 72 -3.08 -2.66 -1.34
CA LEU A 72 -2.27 -3.68 -0.69
C LEU A 72 -2.97 -5.02 -0.92
N LYS A 73 -2.25 -5.95 -1.53
CA LYS A 73 -2.72 -7.30 -1.80
C LYS A 73 -2.01 -8.28 -0.88
N LEU A 74 -2.78 -9.22 -0.35
CA LEU A 74 -2.25 -10.45 0.22
C LEU A 74 -1.82 -11.38 -0.89
N VAL A 75 -0.69 -12.05 -0.72
CA VAL A 75 -0.18 -13.06 -1.64
C VAL A 75 -0.23 -14.41 -0.95
N ASN A 76 -0.96 -15.35 -1.54
CA ASN A 76 -1.09 -16.72 -1.06
C ASN A 76 -0.87 -17.73 -2.20
N LYS A 77 -1.10 -19.02 -1.92
CA LYS A 77 -1.01 -20.09 -2.93
C LYS A 77 -2.04 -19.96 -4.06
N GLU A 78 -3.17 -19.31 -3.79
CA GLU A 78 -4.27 -19.12 -4.74
C GLU A 78 -4.09 -17.86 -5.62
N GLY A 79 -3.17 -16.97 -5.24
CA GLY A 79 -2.81 -15.79 -6.00
C GLY A 79 -2.75 -14.51 -5.17
N ARG A 80 -3.16 -13.39 -5.78
CA ARG A 80 -3.10 -12.05 -5.17
C ARG A 80 -4.51 -11.55 -4.88
N HIS A 81 -4.82 -11.33 -3.60
CA HIS A 81 -6.14 -10.91 -3.14
C HIS A 81 -6.09 -9.51 -2.55
N SER A 82 -7.00 -8.66 -3.00
CA SER A 82 -7.19 -7.30 -2.48
C SER A 82 -7.48 -7.32 -0.98
N PHE A 83 -6.61 -6.69 -0.19
CA PHE A 83 -6.73 -6.63 1.28
C PHE A 83 -7.13 -5.23 1.75
N ILE A 84 -6.42 -4.21 1.27
CA ILE A 84 -6.71 -2.81 1.56
C ILE A 84 -6.64 -2.02 0.28
N LYS A 85 -7.57 -1.08 0.12
CA LYS A 85 -7.57 -0.11 -0.97
C LYS A 85 -7.44 1.29 -0.39
N TRP A 86 -6.78 2.19 -1.08
CA TRP A 86 -6.77 3.62 -0.78
C TRP A 86 -7.09 4.37 -2.05
N GLU A 87 -7.66 5.55 -1.90
CA GLU A 87 -7.83 6.50 -2.99
C GLU A 87 -7.66 7.90 -2.43
N GLY A 88 -7.32 8.84 -3.31
CA GLY A 88 -7.19 10.23 -2.89
C GLY A 88 -6.84 11.17 -4.04
N VAL A 89 -6.77 12.44 -3.68
CA VAL A 89 -6.31 13.53 -4.54
C VAL A 89 -5.19 14.26 -3.80
N THR A 90 -4.08 14.49 -4.49
CA THR A 90 -2.97 15.30 -3.97
C THR A 90 -3.38 16.77 -3.95
N GLY A 91 -3.01 17.55 -2.93
CA GLY A 91 -3.58 18.91 -2.81
C GLY A 91 -2.85 19.91 -1.93
N ASP A 92 -1.92 19.48 -1.07
CA ASP A 92 -1.04 20.39 -0.35
C ASP A 92 0.34 19.75 -0.23
N THR A 93 1.36 20.47 -0.70
CA THR A 93 2.75 19.97 -0.87
C THR A 93 3.40 19.51 0.43
N ARG A 94 2.73 19.70 1.57
CA ARG A 94 3.23 19.32 2.89
C ARG A 94 2.83 17.90 3.34
N ARG A 95 1.61 17.39 3.10
CA ARG A 95 1.18 16.08 3.65
C ARG A 95 0.00 15.45 2.90
N ASN A 96 0.24 14.85 1.73
CA ASN A 96 -0.71 13.92 1.12
C ASN A 96 -0.60 12.54 1.79
N ILE A 97 -1.13 12.45 3.01
CA ILE A 97 -1.16 11.20 3.79
C ILE A 97 -2.57 10.64 3.69
N SER A 98 -2.72 9.45 3.11
CA SER A 98 -3.97 8.69 3.20
C SER A 98 -3.80 7.62 4.25
N LYS A 99 -4.40 7.86 5.41
CA LYS A 99 -4.41 6.89 6.51
C LYS A 99 -5.66 6.02 6.37
N ARG A 100 -5.47 4.71 6.35
CA ARG A 100 -6.56 3.79 6.70
C ARG A 100 -6.23 3.15 8.04
N THR A 101 -7.14 3.30 8.97
CA THR A 101 -6.99 2.81 10.34
C THR A 101 -7.55 1.41 10.54
N LYS A 102 -8.14 0.79 9.50
CA LYS A 102 -8.65 -0.58 9.57
C LYS A 102 -8.51 -1.30 8.22
N PRO A 103 -8.02 -2.54 8.18
CA PRO A 103 -8.12 -3.36 6.99
C PRO A 103 -9.59 -3.62 6.66
N VAL A 104 -9.92 -3.78 5.37
CA VAL A 104 -11.32 -4.03 4.95
C VAL A 104 -11.76 -5.45 5.28
N LYS A 105 -10.80 -6.33 5.57
CA LYS A 105 -11.01 -7.74 5.89
C LYS A 105 -9.98 -8.17 6.93
N ASN A 106 -10.36 -9.03 7.87
CA ASN A 106 -9.38 -9.74 8.69
C ASN A 106 -8.47 -10.58 7.79
N ILE A 107 -7.26 -10.90 8.24
CA ILE A 107 -6.40 -11.84 7.53
C ILE A 107 -7.17 -13.18 7.44
N PRO A 108 -7.41 -13.71 6.22
CA PRO A 108 -8.11 -14.98 6.06
C PRO A 108 -7.43 -16.10 6.88
N LYS A 109 -8.21 -16.92 7.59
CA LYS A 109 -7.69 -17.95 8.52
C LYS A 109 -6.90 -19.04 7.79
N ASP A 110 -7.20 -19.28 6.52
CA ASP A 110 -6.51 -20.20 5.60
C ASP A 110 -5.09 -19.73 5.21
N LEU A 111 -4.77 -18.46 5.43
CA LEU A 111 -3.41 -17.92 5.30
C LEU A 111 -2.58 -18.08 6.57
N THR A 112 -3.13 -18.80 7.55
CA THR A 112 -2.51 -19.04 8.84
C THR A 112 -2.22 -20.53 8.94
N SER A 113 -0.98 -20.91 8.60
CA SER A 113 -0.38 -22.18 9.05
C SER A 113 0.34 -21.96 10.37
#